data_AF-A0A9D5RER0-F1
#
_entry.id   AF-A0A9D5RER0-F1
#
_cell.length_a   1.000
_cell.length_b   1.000
_cell.length_c   1.000
_cell.angle_alpha   90.00
_cell.angle_beta   90.00
_cell.angle_gamma   90.00
#
_symmetry.space_group_name_H-M   'P 1'
#
loop_
_entity.id
_entity.type
_entity.pdbx_description
1 polymer ?
#
loop_
_entity_poly.entity_id
_entity_poly.type
_entity_poly.pdbx_seq_one_letter_code
_entity_poly.pdbx_strand_id
1 'polypeptide(L)'
;MFETILRTPDLVMVERAQAMPDAASPEVFRLNDVAVATETRDGALAVRLTASDTPVSKVRLRWHFARKLSGQVLGDAWERAYGDLEWKNITPWQTLPWYALVTDGGATAGYGVKVRPGAICSWQIDPEGITLWLDVRSGGVGVRLDGRTLAAAEVVSEVYEGMSAFEATQAFCRRMCTDPILPTKPVYGANNWYYAYGRSSAEDVLADAAYISSLTQGVENRPYMVIDDCWQVGRYHADGTYEDIYNGGPWVPNDRFGEMAALAEGIVERGAIPGIWVRLLQDDLSDLPDAWKLPSGGLDPSVPEVLELVRETVDRIGRWGFKLLKHDFSTYDIFGRWGWEMECEMARDGWRFADTSRTTAEIIIGLYTAILEAAKPYGMLVLGCNTI
;
A
#
# COMPACT_ATOMS: atom_id res chain seq x y z
N MET A 1 21.58 24.48 -5.36
CA MET A 1 22.21 23.22 -4.95
C MET A 1 21.33 22.65 -3.86
N PHE A 2 20.79 21.48 -4.11
CA PHE A 2 19.94 20.79 -3.14
C PHE A 2 20.78 20.34 -1.93
N GLU A 3 20.11 20.12 -0.81
CA GLU A 3 20.74 19.67 0.43
C GLU A 3 20.03 18.42 0.97
N THR A 4 20.77 17.54 1.65
CA THR A 4 20.18 16.36 2.30
C THR A 4 19.55 16.75 3.64
N ILE A 5 18.56 15.98 4.09
CA ILE A 5 17.88 16.19 5.39
C ILE A 5 18.23 15.14 6.45
N LEU A 6 19.36 14.42 6.31
CA LEU A 6 19.81 13.41 7.27
C LEU A 6 20.44 14.03 8.53
N ARG A 7 19.68 14.91 9.16
CA ARG A 7 20.02 15.67 10.37
C ARG A 7 18.76 15.86 11.19
N THR A 8 18.93 16.25 12.45
CA THR A 8 17.84 16.68 13.32
C THR A 8 16.93 17.69 12.61
N PRO A 9 15.59 17.49 12.65
CA PRO A 9 14.63 18.47 12.13
C PRO A 9 14.73 19.81 12.87
N ASP A 10 14.50 20.90 12.15
CA ASP A 10 14.48 22.25 12.72
C ASP A 10 13.23 22.50 13.56
N LEU A 11 12.10 21.86 13.22
CA LEU A 11 10.89 21.85 14.04
C LEU A 11 10.29 20.45 14.11
N VAL A 12 9.74 20.12 15.28
CA VAL A 12 8.94 18.93 15.53
C VAL A 12 7.61 19.36 16.15
N MET A 13 6.50 18.86 15.63
CA MET A 13 5.16 19.09 16.18
C MET A 13 4.44 17.77 16.34
N VAL A 14 3.58 17.68 17.36
CA VAL A 14 2.74 16.51 17.60
C VAL A 14 1.28 16.94 17.67
N GLU A 15 0.45 16.41 16.77
CA GLU A 15 -0.98 16.69 16.71
C GLU A 15 -1.76 15.71 17.61
N ARG A 16 -2.70 16.29 18.37
CA ARG A 16 -3.42 15.75 19.55
C ARG A 16 -2.76 15.95 20.92
N ALA A 17 -1.83 16.89 21.01
CA ALA A 17 -1.37 17.48 22.27
C ALA A 17 -1.62 19.01 22.38
N GLN A 18 -2.28 19.64 21.39
CA GLN A 18 -2.56 21.10 21.31
C GLN A 18 -1.40 22.01 21.78
N ALA A 19 -0.15 21.59 21.56
CA ALA A 19 1.01 22.36 21.96
C ALA A 19 2.21 21.97 21.09
N MET A 20 3.14 22.90 20.92
CA MET A 20 4.45 22.57 20.37
C MET A 20 5.26 21.86 21.47
N PRO A 21 5.91 20.73 21.17
CA PRO A 21 6.81 20.09 22.13
C PRO A 21 7.99 21.00 22.44
N ASP A 22 8.42 21.00 23.71
CA ASP A 22 9.69 21.59 24.09
C ASP A 22 10.81 20.62 23.72
N ALA A 23 11.91 21.13 23.16
CA ALA A 23 13.10 20.33 22.93
C ALA A 23 13.74 19.98 24.28
N ALA A 24 13.65 18.71 24.69
CA ALA A 24 14.34 18.23 25.89
C ALA A 24 15.84 18.03 25.63
N SER A 25 16.20 17.77 24.38
CA SER A 25 17.56 17.72 23.82
C SER A 25 17.45 17.95 22.30
N PRO A 26 18.56 18.16 21.55
CA PRO A 26 18.50 18.33 20.10
C PRO A 26 17.79 17.15 19.41
N GLU A 27 17.96 15.93 19.90
CA GLU A 27 17.49 14.70 19.24
C GLU A 27 16.19 14.14 19.83
N VAL A 28 15.69 14.73 20.93
CA VAL A 28 14.49 14.26 21.63
C VAL A 28 13.61 15.43 22.01
N PHE A 29 12.41 15.43 21.45
CA PHE A 29 11.36 16.41 21.67
C PHE A 29 10.33 15.79 22.61
N ARG A 30 9.93 16.52 23.67
CA ARG A 30 8.97 16.03 24.66
C ARG A 30 7.80 16.98 24.82
N LEU A 31 6.62 16.39 25.00
CA LEU A 31 5.40 17.09 25.35
C LEU A 31 4.58 16.20 26.26
N ASN A 32 4.54 16.54 27.55
CA ASN A 32 3.95 15.70 28.59
C ASN A 32 4.55 14.27 28.58
N ASP A 33 3.72 13.24 28.36
CA ASP A 33 4.10 11.83 28.27
C ASP A 33 4.52 11.39 26.85
N VAL A 34 4.44 12.30 25.86
CA VAL A 34 4.81 12.02 24.47
C VAL A 34 6.27 12.41 24.23
N ALA A 35 7.03 11.54 23.58
CA ALA A 35 8.38 11.84 23.11
C ALA A 35 8.57 11.42 21.65
N VAL A 36 9.18 12.32 20.87
CA VAL A 36 9.67 12.04 19.51
C VAL A 36 11.18 12.08 19.54
N ALA A 37 11.81 10.97 19.21
CA ALA A 37 13.26 10.84 19.12
C ALA A 37 13.68 10.67 17.67
N THR A 38 14.73 11.38 17.27
CA THR A 38 15.33 11.28 15.94
C THR A 38 16.81 10.92 16.07
N GLU A 39 17.27 9.91 15.33
CA GLU A 39 18.66 9.46 15.36
C GLU A 39 19.15 9.18 13.95
N THR A 40 20.24 9.83 13.51
CA THR A 40 20.87 9.51 12.23
C THR A 40 21.78 8.30 12.41
N ARG A 41 21.50 7.23 11.67
CA ARG A 41 22.28 6.00 11.70
C ARG A 41 22.24 5.31 10.32
N ASP A 42 23.36 4.73 9.91
CA ASP A 42 23.46 3.89 8.71
C ASP A 42 22.89 4.54 7.43
N GLY A 43 23.10 5.86 7.28
CA GLY A 43 22.64 6.63 6.11
C GLY A 43 21.12 6.90 6.06
N ALA A 44 20.43 6.78 7.19
CA ALA A 44 19.03 7.14 7.38
C ALA A 44 18.82 7.90 8.69
N LEU A 45 17.70 8.61 8.82
CA LEU A 45 17.24 9.23 10.05
C LEU A 45 16.06 8.42 10.60
N ALA A 46 16.30 7.70 11.69
CA ALA A 46 15.26 6.95 12.39
C ALA A 46 14.40 7.89 13.22
N VAL A 47 13.08 7.80 13.05
CA VAL A 47 12.08 8.56 13.82
C VAL A 47 11.32 7.59 14.71
N ARG A 48 11.37 7.82 16.02
CA ARG A 48 10.71 6.99 17.04
C ARG A 48 9.72 7.82 17.85
N LEU A 49 8.57 7.25 18.15
CA LEU A 49 7.50 7.87 18.92
C LEU A 49 7.17 7.02 20.15
N THR A 50 7.08 7.64 21.32
CA THR A 50 6.57 7.02 22.55
C THR A 50 5.47 7.87 23.13
N ALA A 51 4.43 7.25 23.67
CA ALA A 51 3.42 7.90 24.49
C ALA A 51 2.94 6.90 25.55
N SER A 52 2.71 7.36 26.78
CA SER A 52 2.27 6.47 27.87
C SER A 52 0.75 6.37 27.91
N ASP A 53 0.07 7.51 27.84
CA ASP A 53 -1.38 7.63 27.97
C ASP A 53 -2.01 8.42 26.81
N THR A 54 -1.29 9.40 26.26
CA THR A 54 -1.81 10.34 25.25
C THR A 54 -1.99 9.64 23.90
N PRO A 55 -3.21 9.62 23.33
CA PRO A 55 -3.41 9.13 21.97
C PRO A 55 -2.82 10.11 20.95
N VAL A 56 -1.84 9.68 20.16
CA VAL A 56 -1.12 10.55 19.21
C VAL A 56 -1.68 10.38 17.80
N SER A 57 -1.92 11.47 17.07
CA SER A 57 -2.41 11.37 15.69
C SER A 57 -1.37 11.61 14.63
N LYS A 58 -0.65 12.71 14.68
CA LYS A 58 0.32 13.05 13.65
C LYS A 58 1.59 13.57 14.31
N VAL A 59 2.72 13.23 13.71
CA VAL A 59 4.01 13.88 13.98
C VAL A 59 4.39 14.65 12.73
N ARG A 60 4.78 15.91 12.89
CA ARG A 60 5.27 16.75 11.80
C ARG A 60 6.73 17.09 12.04
N LEU A 61 7.58 16.83 11.06
CA LEU A 61 8.99 17.18 11.08
C LEU A 61 9.27 18.18 9.96
N ARG A 62 10.00 19.25 10.26
CA ARG A 62 10.34 20.30 9.30
C ARG A 62 11.84 20.49 9.23
N TRP A 63 12.36 20.59 8.00
CA TRP A 63 13.71 21.04 7.73
C TRP A 63 13.65 22.34 6.93
N HIS A 64 14.32 23.38 7.43
CA HIS A 64 14.56 24.62 6.72
C HIS A 64 15.84 24.51 5.90
N PHE A 65 15.78 24.92 4.64
CA PHE A 65 16.95 24.92 3.77
C PHE A 65 17.74 26.20 3.91
N ALA A 66 19.07 26.09 3.79
CA ALA A 66 19.95 27.25 3.85
C ALA A 66 19.76 28.20 2.65
N ARG A 67 19.21 27.67 1.55
CA ARG A 67 18.89 28.43 0.33
C ARG A 67 17.49 28.07 -0.13
N LYS A 68 16.83 29.06 -0.75
CA LYS A 68 15.51 28.83 -1.33
C LYS A 68 15.56 27.70 -2.35
N LEU A 69 14.63 26.76 -2.19
CA LEU A 69 14.46 25.67 -3.13
C LEU A 69 13.88 26.21 -4.44
N SER A 70 14.46 25.79 -5.55
CA SER A 70 13.98 26.05 -6.91
C SER A 70 14.05 24.77 -7.71
N GLY A 71 13.05 24.52 -8.54
CA GLY A 71 12.99 23.32 -9.37
C GLY A 71 11.57 22.83 -9.57
N GLN A 72 11.46 21.66 -10.16
CA GLN A 72 10.21 20.94 -10.35
C GLN A 72 10.14 19.74 -9.41
N VAL A 73 8.94 19.45 -8.93
CA VAL A 73 8.63 18.33 -8.03
C VAL A 73 7.88 17.27 -8.81
N LEU A 74 8.25 16.00 -8.65
CA LEU A 74 7.47 14.90 -9.22
C LEU A 74 6.15 14.75 -8.46
N GLY A 75 5.03 14.91 -9.15
CA GLY A 75 3.70 14.61 -8.62
C GLY A 75 3.45 13.11 -8.53
N ASP A 76 2.62 12.71 -7.58
CA ASP A 76 2.13 11.35 -7.38
C ASP A 76 0.79 11.38 -6.62
N ALA A 77 0.15 10.23 -6.47
CA ALA A 77 -1.04 10.01 -5.66
C ALA A 77 -0.90 8.72 -4.83
N TRP A 78 -1.82 8.47 -3.90
CA TRP A 78 -1.60 7.48 -2.82
C TRP A 78 -1.48 6.03 -3.31
N GLU A 79 -2.57 5.43 -3.79
CA GLU A 79 -2.62 4.01 -4.14
C GLU A 79 -2.65 3.76 -5.65
N ARG A 80 -2.89 4.80 -6.44
CA ARG A 80 -2.83 4.79 -7.91
C ARG A 80 -2.37 6.16 -8.38
N ALA A 81 -1.73 6.20 -9.55
CA ALA A 81 -1.20 7.42 -10.13
C ALA A 81 -2.25 8.43 -10.61
N TYR A 82 -3.46 7.98 -11.01
CA TYR A 82 -4.54 8.82 -11.56
C TYR A 82 -4.16 9.78 -12.72
N GLY A 83 -3.00 9.60 -13.35
CA GLY A 83 -2.46 10.52 -14.35
C GLY A 83 -1.69 11.71 -13.76
N ASP A 84 -1.39 11.71 -12.45
CA ASP A 84 -0.73 12.79 -11.72
C ASP A 84 0.81 12.73 -11.75
N LEU A 85 1.38 11.70 -12.39
CA LEU A 85 2.84 11.52 -12.54
C LEU A 85 3.42 12.51 -13.56
N GLU A 86 3.79 13.70 -13.09
CA GLU A 86 4.44 14.74 -13.90
C GLU A 86 5.33 15.66 -13.05
N TRP A 87 6.27 16.35 -13.69
CA TRP A 87 7.14 17.34 -13.04
C TRP A 87 6.46 18.72 -12.97
N LYS A 88 6.00 19.11 -11.78
CA LYS A 88 5.27 20.38 -11.53
C LYS A 88 6.14 21.40 -10.83
N ASN A 89 5.77 22.68 -10.92
CA ASN A 89 6.35 23.68 -10.02
C ASN A 89 5.98 23.38 -8.56
N ILE A 90 6.82 23.83 -7.63
CA ILE A 90 6.57 23.68 -6.19
C ILE A 90 5.21 24.28 -5.82
N THR A 91 4.35 23.44 -5.24
CA THR A 91 3.02 23.80 -4.76
C THR A 91 2.94 23.48 -3.26
N PRO A 92 3.06 24.48 -2.35
CA PRO A 92 3.27 24.24 -0.92
C PRO A 92 2.24 23.37 -0.19
N TRP A 93 0.99 23.37 -0.67
CA TRP A 93 -0.10 22.58 -0.09
C TRP A 93 -0.23 21.17 -0.70
N GLN A 94 0.51 20.87 -1.76
CA GLN A 94 0.47 19.55 -2.40
C GLN A 94 1.02 18.49 -1.46
N THR A 95 0.24 17.42 -1.28
CA THR A 95 0.66 16.23 -0.54
C THR A 95 1.41 15.30 -1.49
N LEU A 96 2.59 14.84 -1.08
CA LEU A 96 3.44 13.93 -1.83
C LEU A 96 3.58 12.61 -1.04
N PRO A 97 2.86 11.54 -1.43
CA PRO A 97 2.89 10.27 -0.72
C PRO A 97 4.28 9.62 -0.71
N TRP A 98 4.71 9.14 0.47
CA TRP A 98 5.93 8.32 0.69
C TRP A 98 7.27 8.99 0.43
N TYR A 99 7.42 9.68 -0.70
CA TYR A 99 8.63 10.35 -1.12
C TYR A 99 8.34 11.59 -1.96
N ALA A 100 9.35 12.42 -2.11
CA ALA A 100 9.36 13.58 -2.97
C ALA A 100 10.68 13.65 -3.73
N LEU A 101 10.60 13.93 -5.02
CA LEU A 101 11.75 14.17 -5.88
C LEU A 101 11.71 15.60 -6.38
N VAL A 102 12.84 16.29 -6.34
CA VAL A 102 12.98 17.66 -6.81
C VAL A 102 14.12 17.74 -7.80
N THR A 103 13.89 18.29 -8.98
CA THR A 103 14.90 18.43 -10.03
C THR A 103 14.98 19.88 -10.52
N ASP A 104 16.20 20.36 -10.80
CA ASP A 104 16.42 21.62 -11.52
C ASP A 104 16.90 21.39 -12.96
N GLY A 105 16.89 20.13 -13.42
CA GLY A 105 17.40 19.70 -14.72
C GLY A 105 18.91 19.41 -14.74
N GLY A 106 19.69 19.87 -13.75
CA GLY A 106 21.11 19.56 -13.58
C GLY A 106 21.38 18.57 -12.44
N ALA A 107 20.62 18.67 -11.36
CA ALA A 107 20.64 17.77 -10.22
C ALA A 107 19.22 17.29 -9.88
N THR A 108 19.12 16.17 -9.16
CA THR A 108 17.85 15.68 -8.62
C THR A 108 18.04 15.25 -7.18
N ALA A 109 17.24 15.79 -6.27
CA ALA A 109 17.21 15.42 -4.86
C ALA A 109 16.02 14.52 -4.55
N GLY A 110 16.26 13.50 -3.74
CA GLY A 110 15.22 12.65 -3.18
C GLY A 110 15.09 12.81 -1.68
N TYR A 111 13.84 12.79 -1.21
CA TYR A 111 13.45 12.79 0.19
C TYR A 111 12.35 11.74 0.35
N GLY A 112 12.49 10.79 1.27
CA GLY A 112 11.56 9.67 1.33
C GLY A 112 11.67 8.88 2.60
N VAL A 113 10.73 7.98 2.81
CA VAL A 113 10.77 7.00 3.90
C VAL A 113 11.06 5.61 3.33
N LYS A 114 11.81 4.79 4.07
CA LYS A 114 11.94 3.38 3.72
C LYS A 114 10.60 2.68 3.78
N VAL A 115 10.45 1.61 2.99
CA VAL A 115 9.26 0.76 2.98
C VAL A 115 8.96 0.17 4.36
N ARG A 116 7.68 -0.14 4.59
CA ARG A 116 7.14 -0.64 5.86
C ARG A 116 7.34 0.33 7.05
N PRO A 117 7.02 1.64 6.90
CA PRO A 117 7.05 2.57 8.02
C PRO A 117 5.94 2.26 9.04
N GLY A 118 6.15 2.60 10.31
CA GLY A 118 5.11 2.52 11.34
C GLY A 118 4.06 3.64 11.28
N ALA A 119 4.12 4.51 10.27
CA ALA A 119 3.20 5.62 10.04
C ALA A 119 2.90 5.78 8.53
N ILE A 120 1.71 6.28 8.20
CA ILE A 120 1.42 6.73 6.82
C ILE A 120 2.14 8.06 6.62
N CYS A 121 3.05 8.11 5.65
CA CYS A 121 3.99 9.22 5.50
C CYS A 121 3.70 10.05 4.24
N SER A 122 3.67 11.37 4.38
CA SER A 122 3.58 12.28 3.25
C SER A 122 4.49 13.50 3.41
N TRP A 123 4.89 14.05 2.27
CA TRP A 123 5.76 15.20 2.19
C TRP A 123 5.03 16.44 1.66
N GLN A 124 5.46 17.60 2.13
CA GLN A 124 5.10 18.89 1.56
C GLN A 124 6.38 19.71 1.37
N ILE A 125 6.51 20.34 0.21
CA ILE A 125 7.68 21.12 -0.17
C ILE A 125 7.25 22.56 -0.42
N ASP A 126 8.00 23.49 0.13
CA ASP A 126 7.87 24.92 -0.15
C ASP A 126 9.27 25.53 -0.40
N PRO A 127 9.36 26.80 -0.85
CA PRO A 127 10.66 27.39 -1.14
C PRO A 127 11.62 27.47 0.06
N GLU A 128 11.14 27.42 1.30
CA GLU A 128 11.98 27.52 2.50
C GLU A 128 12.42 26.14 3.03
N GLY A 129 11.93 25.03 2.45
CA GLY A 129 12.33 23.69 2.88
C GLY A 129 11.29 22.60 2.66
N ILE A 130 11.36 21.55 3.47
CA ILE A 130 10.53 20.35 3.34
C ILE A 130 9.94 19.91 4.69
N THR A 131 8.69 19.47 4.65
CA THR A 131 7.93 18.95 5.80
C THR A 131 7.60 17.48 5.57
N LEU A 132 7.85 16.62 6.56
CA LEU A 132 7.33 15.26 6.65
C LEU A 132 6.17 15.22 7.65
N TRP A 133 5.04 14.67 7.21
CA TRP A 133 3.92 14.29 8.06
C TRP A 133 3.92 12.77 8.26
N LEU A 134 3.91 12.35 9.51
CA LEU A 134 3.76 10.95 9.92
C LEU A 134 2.38 10.81 10.57
N ASP A 135 1.41 10.28 9.84
CA ASP A 135 0.11 9.93 10.37
C ASP A 135 0.18 8.58 11.09
N VAL A 136 0.14 8.64 12.42
CA VAL A 136 0.23 7.50 13.32
C VAL A 136 -1.15 7.10 13.85
N ARG A 137 -2.25 7.63 13.29
CA ARG A 137 -3.61 7.27 13.74
C ARG A 137 -3.88 5.77 13.57
N SER A 138 -4.72 5.24 14.46
CA SER A 138 -5.43 3.96 14.30
C SER A 138 -6.81 4.26 13.75
N GLY A 139 -6.97 4.16 12.42
CA GLY A 139 -8.14 4.65 11.71
C GLY A 139 -8.21 6.18 11.74
N GLY A 140 -9.35 6.72 12.19
CA GLY A 140 -9.57 8.16 12.36
C GLY A 140 -9.18 8.73 13.73
N VAL A 141 -8.57 7.92 14.61
CA VAL A 141 -8.20 8.37 15.98
C VAL A 141 -6.73 8.16 16.29
N GLY A 142 -6.20 8.93 17.23
CA GLY A 142 -4.81 8.80 17.67
C GLY A 142 -4.53 7.40 18.23
N VAL A 143 -3.36 6.85 17.90
CA VAL A 143 -2.90 5.55 18.39
C VAL A 143 -2.60 5.62 19.89
N ARG A 144 -2.92 4.54 20.61
CA ARG A 144 -2.58 4.36 22.03
C ARG A 144 -1.35 3.48 22.16
N LEU A 145 -0.19 4.10 22.41
CA LEU A 145 1.08 3.37 22.47
C LEU A 145 1.28 2.64 23.80
N ASP A 146 0.59 3.05 24.87
CA ASP A 146 0.63 2.40 26.19
C ASP A 146 2.07 2.12 26.68
N GLY A 147 2.96 3.09 26.46
CA GLY A 147 4.38 3.04 26.82
C GLY A 147 5.29 2.35 25.80
N ARG A 148 4.75 1.74 24.73
CA ARG A 148 5.57 1.15 23.65
C ARG A 148 6.26 2.23 22.82
N THR A 149 7.40 1.88 22.25
CA THR A 149 8.09 2.72 21.25
C THR A 149 7.71 2.28 19.85
N LEU A 150 7.07 3.17 19.10
CA LEU A 150 6.79 3.01 17.68
C LEU A 150 8.01 3.43 16.86
N ALA A 151 8.48 2.54 15.97
CA ALA A 151 9.39 2.91 14.90
C ALA A 151 8.58 3.56 13.76
N ALA A 152 8.40 4.88 13.82
CA ALA A 152 7.45 5.59 12.97
C ALA A 152 7.90 5.65 11.51
N ALA A 153 9.19 5.96 11.26
CA ALA A 153 9.77 5.94 9.93
C ALA A 153 11.30 5.86 9.97
N GLU A 154 11.90 5.38 8.88
CA GLU A 154 13.31 5.62 8.56
C GLU A 154 13.38 6.55 7.34
N VAL A 155 13.81 7.79 7.55
CA VAL A 155 13.93 8.79 6.48
C VAL A 155 15.24 8.61 5.74
N VAL A 156 15.19 8.61 4.41
CA VAL A 156 16.35 8.63 3.52
C VAL A 156 16.32 9.90 2.66
N SER A 157 17.50 10.44 2.37
CA SER A 157 17.64 11.60 1.50
C SER A 157 18.98 11.55 0.79
N GLU A 158 19.00 11.95 -0.48
CA GLU A 158 20.19 11.90 -1.33
C GLU A 158 20.09 12.94 -2.45
N VAL A 159 21.24 13.47 -2.89
CA VAL A 159 21.33 14.39 -4.04
C VAL A 159 22.15 13.73 -5.14
N TYR A 160 21.57 13.64 -6.33
CA TYR A 160 22.17 13.03 -7.50
C TYR A 160 22.55 14.10 -8.53
N GLU A 161 23.81 14.08 -8.95
CA GLU A 161 24.35 14.97 -9.98
C GLU A 161 24.94 14.14 -11.14
N GLY A 162 24.97 14.70 -12.34
CA GLY A 162 25.58 14.05 -13.50
C GLY A 162 24.81 12.87 -14.07
N MET A 163 23.53 12.72 -13.72
CA MET A 163 22.61 11.71 -14.27
C MET A 163 21.22 12.29 -14.51
N SER A 164 20.41 11.62 -15.30
CA SER A 164 19.04 12.03 -15.56
C SER A 164 18.16 11.91 -14.32
N ALA A 165 17.08 12.70 -14.27
CA ALA A 165 16.09 12.60 -13.19
C ALA A 165 15.50 11.18 -13.08
N PHE A 166 15.33 10.47 -14.20
CA PHE A 166 14.84 9.08 -14.20
C PHE A 166 15.84 8.11 -13.54
N GLU A 167 17.13 8.22 -13.85
CA GLU A 167 18.18 7.40 -13.22
C GLU A 167 18.29 7.72 -11.72
N ALA A 168 18.19 8.99 -11.35
CA ALA A 168 18.13 9.44 -9.96
C ALA A 168 16.92 8.86 -9.21
N THR A 169 15.73 8.87 -9.83
CA THR A 169 14.52 8.22 -9.28
C THR A 169 14.75 6.73 -9.03
N GLN A 170 15.31 6.01 -10.01
CA GLN A 170 15.60 4.58 -9.84
C GLN A 170 16.60 4.32 -8.71
N ALA A 171 17.66 5.12 -8.62
CA ALA A 171 18.64 5.03 -7.54
C ALA A 171 17.99 5.31 -6.18
N PHE A 172 17.12 6.31 -6.10
CA PHE A 172 16.41 6.67 -4.87
C PHE A 172 15.42 5.60 -4.41
N CYS A 173 14.65 5.00 -5.31
CA CYS A 173 13.76 3.87 -4.97
C CYS A 173 14.52 2.67 -4.38
N ARG A 174 15.74 2.38 -4.87
CA ARG A 174 16.61 1.33 -4.29
C ARG A 174 17.10 1.68 -2.88
N ARG A 175 17.20 2.97 -2.54
CA ARG A 175 17.52 3.39 -1.17
C ARG A 175 16.34 3.23 -0.22
N MET A 176 15.12 3.45 -0.71
CA MET A 176 13.90 3.29 0.08
C MET A 176 13.53 1.81 0.31
N CYS A 177 13.90 0.92 -0.61
CA CYS A 177 13.66 -0.53 -0.49
C CYS A 177 14.94 -1.33 -0.74
N THR A 178 15.57 -1.78 0.34
CA THR A 178 16.81 -2.56 0.31
C THR A 178 16.60 -4.07 0.18
N ASP A 179 15.37 -4.54 0.35
CA ASP A 179 14.95 -5.94 0.31
C ASP A 179 13.71 -6.16 -0.58
N PRO A 180 13.76 -5.75 -1.86
CA PRO A 180 12.61 -5.87 -2.74
C PRO A 180 12.27 -7.34 -3.01
N ILE A 181 10.98 -7.67 -2.99
CA ILE A 181 10.46 -8.96 -3.43
C ILE A 181 10.20 -8.87 -4.93
N LEU A 182 11.13 -9.40 -5.73
CA LEU A 182 11.06 -9.35 -7.19
C LEU A 182 10.64 -10.72 -7.76
N PRO A 183 9.84 -10.74 -8.83
CA PRO A 183 9.59 -11.98 -9.55
C PRO A 183 10.88 -12.50 -10.20
N THR A 184 11.05 -13.82 -10.24
CA THR A 184 12.23 -14.46 -10.84
C THR A 184 12.27 -14.39 -12.36
N LYS A 185 11.13 -14.11 -13.00
CA LYS A 185 10.96 -13.94 -14.44
C LYS A 185 10.00 -12.75 -14.70
N PRO A 186 10.07 -12.07 -15.86
CA PRO A 186 9.10 -11.02 -16.20
C PRO A 186 7.65 -11.51 -16.10
N VAL A 187 6.77 -10.71 -15.48
CA VAL A 187 5.34 -11.02 -15.37
C VAL A 187 4.61 -10.39 -16.54
N TYR A 188 3.98 -11.19 -17.37
CA TYR A 188 3.21 -10.75 -18.53
C TYR A 188 2.12 -11.77 -18.87
N GLY A 189 1.07 -11.37 -19.56
CA GLY A 189 -0.03 -12.27 -19.90
C GLY A 189 -1.34 -11.55 -20.18
N ALA A 190 -2.45 -12.26 -19.97
CA ALA A 190 -3.80 -11.77 -20.15
C ALA A 190 -4.53 -11.64 -18.80
N ASN A 191 -5.40 -10.64 -18.71
CA ASN A 191 -6.37 -10.44 -17.63
C ASN A 191 -7.70 -10.10 -18.29
N ASN A 192 -8.77 -10.82 -17.96
CA ASN A 192 -10.03 -10.73 -18.68
C ASN A 192 -10.92 -9.53 -18.29
N TRP A 193 -10.53 -8.70 -17.30
CA TRP A 193 -11.38 -7.60 -16.82
C TRP A 193 -11.80 -6.62 -17.91
N TYR A 194 -10.85 -6.08 -18.68
CA TYR A 194 -11.12 -4.96 -19.58
C TYR A 194 -11.95 -5.33 -20.82
N TYR A 195 -12.05 -6.61 -21.17
CA TYR A 195 -12.83 -7.03 -22.34
C TYR A 195 -14.09 -7.81 -21.94
N ALA A 196 -14.05 -8.59 -20.85
CA ALA A 196 -15.19 -9.37 -20.38
C ALA A 196 -16.04 -8.62 -19.36
N TYR A 197 -15.43 -7.75 -18.55
CA TYR A 197 -16.07 -6.94 -17.50
C TYR A 197 -17.04 -7.75 -16.62
N GLY A 198 -16.51 -8.85 -16.09
CA GLY A 198 -17.22 -9.79 -15.23
C GLY A 198 -18.22 -10.72 -15.92
N ARG A 199 -18.30 -10.70 -17.26
CA ARG A 199 -19.09 -11.66 -18.05
C ARG A 199 -18.15 -12.71 -18.65
N SER A 200 -17.78 -13.71 -17.85
CA SER A 200 -16.85 -14.77 -18.24
C SER A 200 -17.26 -16.12 -17.65
N SER A 201 -16.52 -17.17 -18.02
CA SER A 201 -16.73 -18.55 -17.62
C SER A 201 -15.42 -19.34 -17.69
N ALA A 202 -15.42 -20.57 -17.16
CA ALA A 202 -14.29 -21.49 -17.33
C ALA A 202 -13.94 -21.72 -18.81
N GLU A 203 -14.93 -21.86 -19.69
CA GLU A 203 -14.68 -22.06 -21.13
C GLU A 203 -13.97 -20.86 -21.75
N ASP A 204 -14.42 -19.64 -21.44
CA ASP A 204 -13.81 -18.40 -21.92
C ASP A 204 -12.36 -18.26 -21.43
N VAL A 205 -12.12 -18.52 -20.14
CA VAL A 205 -10.78 -18.48 -19.54
C VAL A 205 -9.83 -19.48 -20.20
N LEU A 206 -10.32 -20.68 -20.50
CA LEU A 206 -9.54 -21.71 -21.19
C LEU A 206 -9.28 -21.31 -22.66
N ALA A 207 -10.23 -20.68 -23.33
CA ALA A 207 -10.00 -20.12 -24.67
C ALA A 207 -8.93 -19.01 -24.65
N ASP A 208 -8.99 -18.09 -23.69
CA ASP A 208 -7.99 -17.04 -23.48
C ASP A 208 -6.60 -17.61 -23.21
N ALA A 209 -6.51 -18.62 -22.32
CA ALA A 209 -5.26 -19.28 -21.99
C ALA A 209 -4.60 -19.91 -23.23
N ALA A 210 -5.39 -20.56 -24.10
CA ALA A 210 -4.90 -21.09 -25.36
C ALA A 210 -4.48 -19.97 -26.33
N TYR A 211 -5.27 -18.89 -26.40
CA TYR A 211 -5.00 -17.76 -27.27
C TYR A 211 -3.69 -17.05 -26.91
N ILE A 212 -3.51 -16.62 -25.65
CA ILE A 212 -2.28 -15.95 -25.21
C ILE A 212 -1.05 -16.87 -25.33
N SER A 213 -1.26 -18.17 -25.14
CA SER A 213 -0.22 -19.17 -25.33
C SER A 213 0.19 -19.33 -26.79
N SER A 214 -0.75 -19.19 -27.74
CA SER A 214 -0.47 -19.22 -29.18
C SER A 214 0.38 -18.02 -29.62
N LEU A 215 0.15 -16.84 -29.03
CA LEU A 215 0.93 -15.62 -29.31
C LEU A 215 2.34 -15.67 -28.75
N THR A 216 2.62 -16.61 -27.85
CA THR A 216 3.88 -16.71 -27.09
C THR A 216 4.57 -18.06 -27.33
N GLN A 217 4.28 -18.71 -28.46
CA GLN A 217 4.94 -19.96 -28.84
C GLN A 217 6.46 -19.80 -28.91
N GLY A 218 7.19 -20.78 -28.40
CA GLY A 218 8.65 -20.78 -28.35
C GLY A 218 9.27 -19.94 -27.22
N VAL A 219 8.47 -19.19 -26.46
CA VAL A 219 8.95 -18.46 -25.27
C VAL A 219 8.97 -19.40 -24.06
N GLU A 220 10.13 -19.50 -23.40
CA GLU A 220 10.33 -20.36 -22.21
C GLU A 220 9.54 -19.85 -20.99
N ASN A 221 9.55 -18.53 -20.76
CA ASN A 221 8.74 -17.91 -19.72
C ASN A 221 7.29 -17.84 -20.19
N ARG A 222 6.42 -18.74 -19.72
CA ARG A 222 5.03 -18.80 -20.17
C ARG A 222 4.21 -17.60 -19.65
N PRO A 223 3.20 -17.13 -20.40
CA PRO A 223 2.36 -16.00 -19.98
C PRO A 223 1.42 -16.41 -18.85
N TYR A 224 0.99 -15.44 -18.04
CA TYR A 224 -0.10 -15.63 -17.08
C TYR A 224 -1.47 -15.52 -17.77
N MET A 225 -2.44 -16.30 -17.28
CA MET A 225 -3.86 -16.06 -17.53
C MET A 225 -4.53 -15.74 -16.20
N VAL A 226 -4.92 -14.48 -16.00
CA VAL A 226 -5.53 -14.00 -14.77
C VAL A 226 -7.05 -13.98 -14.92
N ILE A 227 -7.72 -14.82 -14.14
CA ILE A 227 -9.17 -14.76 -13.93
C ILE A 227 -9.45 -13.56 -13.04
N ASP A 228 -10.03 -12.51 -13.60
CA ASP A 228 -10.43 -11.34 -12.84
C ASP A 228 -11.79 -11.55 -12.15
N ASP A 229 -12.31 -10.50 -11.52
CA ASP A 229 -13.58 -10.52 -10.78
C ASP A 229 -14.75 -11.08 -11.61
N CYS A 230 -15.56 -11.96 -11.00
CA CYS A 230 -16.78 -12.64 -11.44
C CYS A 230 -16.81 -14.14 -11.12
N TRP A 231 -15.69 -14.71 -10.67
CA TRP A 231 -15.56 -16.15 -10.43
C TRP A 231 -16.24 -16.61 -9.14
N GLN A 232 -16.37 -15.71 -8.17
CA GLN A 232 -16.94 -15.98 -6.87
C GLN A 232 -18.49 -16.02 -6.88
N VAL A 233 -19.07 -16.69 -5.89
CA VAL A 233 -20.50 -16.64 -5.59
C VAL A 233 -20.91 -15.20 -5.24
N GLY A 234 -22.15 -14.83 -5.55
CA GLY A 234 -22.66 -13.48 -5.34
C GLY A 234 -22.50 -12.54 -6.53
N ARG A 235 -21.65 -12.86 -7.53
CA ARG A 235 -21.59 -12.10 -8.80
C ARG A 235 -22.71 -12.43 -9.78
N TYR A 236 -23.36 -13.57 -9.59
CA TYR A 236 -24.55 -13.96 -10.33
C TYR A 236 -25.66 -14.36 -9.36
N HIS A 237 -26.84 -13.77 -9.55
CA HIS A 237 -28.04 -14.13 -8.81
C HIS A 237 -28.64 -15.44 -9.34
N ALA A 238 -29.57 -16.04 -8.59
CA ALA A 238 -30.21 -17.31 -8.94
C ALA A 238 -30.99 -17.27 -10.28
N ASP A 239 -31.40 -16.08 -10.74
CA ASP A 239 -32.05 -15.86 -12.03
C ASP A 239 -31.06 -15.61 -13.18
N GLY A 240 -29.76 -15.66 -12.91
CA GLY A 240 -28.68 -15.48 -13.87
C GLY A 240 -28.31 -14.02 -14.15
N THR A 241 -28.93 -13.05 -13.48
CA THR A 241 -28.55 -11.64 -13.58
C THR A 241 -27.20 -11.40 -12.89
N TYR A 242 -26.43 -10.45 -13.44
CA TYR A 242 -25.10 -10.10 -12.95
C TYR A 242 -25.19 -8.99 -11.90
N GLU A 243 -24.45 -9.14 -10.81
CA GLU A 243 -24.34 -8.15 -9.74
C GLU A 243 -23.29 -7.10 -10.10
N ASP A 244 -23.71 -5.87 -10.39
CA ASP A 244 -22.81 -4.79 -10.83
C ASP A 244 -22.22 -3.98 -9.66
N ILE A 245 -22.77 -4.09 -8.44
CA ILE A 245 -22.43 -3.23 -7.31
C ILE A 245 -21.50 -3.94 -6.34
N TYR A 246 -21.81 -5.18 -5.97
CA TYR A 246 -21.05 -5.94 -4.99
C TYR A 246 -20.04 -6.88 -5.63
N ASN A 247 -18.77 -6.75 -5.25
CA ASN A 247 -17.68 -7.60 -5.73
C ASN A 247 -16.81 -8.20 -4.60
N GLY A 248 -17.40 -8.39 -3.42
CA GLY A 248 -16.76 -9.13 -2.34
C GLY A 248 -17.01 -10.64 -2.42
N GLY A 249 -16.59 -11.34 -1.37
CA GLY A 249 -16.86 -12.75 -1.15
C GLY A 249 -18.33 -13.05 -0.79
N PRO A 250 -18.68 -14.30 -0.46
CA PRO A 250 -17.76 -15.37 -0.08
C PRO A 250 -16.87 -15.83 -1.23
N TRP A 251 -15.59 -16.07 -0.96
CA TRP A 251 -14.59 -16.48 -1.96
C TRP A 251 -14.68 -17.97 -2.34
N VAL A 252 -15.88 -18.37 -2.79
CA VAL A 252 -16.28 -19.70 -3.26
C VAL A 252 -16.62 -19.59 -4.74
N PRO A 253 -16.20 -20.51 -5.62
CA PRO A 253 -16.51 -20.42 -7.04
C PRO A 253 -18.01 -20.57 -7.32
N ASN A 254 -18.51 -19.87 -8.34
CA ASN A 254 -19.85 -20.08 -8.87
C ASN A 254 -19.88 -21.13 -9.99
N ASP A 255 -21.09 -21.53 -10.40
CA ASP A 255 -21.33 -22.61 -11.37
C ASP A 255 -20.69 -22.39 -12.74
N ARG A 256 -20.39 -21.14 -13.13
CA ARG A 256 -19.76 -20.84 -14.42
C ARG A 256 -18.27 -21.18 -14.45
N PHE A 257 -17.62 -21.23 -13.28
CA PHE A 257 -16.20 -21.50 -13.14
C PHE A 257 -15.92 -22.92 -12.61
N GLY A 258 -16.88 -23.49 -11.88
CA GLY A 258 -16.85 -24.88 -11.44
C GLY A 258 -15.67 -25.20 -10.52
N GLU A 259 -15.05 -26.36 -10.71
CA GLU A 259 -13.94 -26.83 -9.89
C GLU A 259 -12.64 -26.08 -10.21
N MET A 260 -12.30 -25.12 -9.35
CA MET A 260 -11.17 -24.20 -9.56
C MET A 260 -9.81 -24.89 -9.70
N ALA A 261 -9.60 -26.04 -9.05
CA ALA A 261 -8.37 -26.82 -9.22
C ALA A 261 -8.25 -27.40 -10.63
N ALA A 262 -9.34 -27.94 -11.17
CA ALA A 262 -9.37 -28.45 -12.54
C ALA A 262 -9.24 -27.31 -13.57
N LEU A 263 -9.81 -26.13 -13.28
CA LEU A 263 -9.64 -24.95 -14.12
C LEU A 263 -8.19 -24.48 -14.15
N ALA A 264 -7.52 -24.40 -13.00
CA ALA A 264 -6.09 -24.03 -12.93
C ALA A 264 -5.22 -25.04 -13.71
N GLU A 265 -5.47 -26.34 -13.58
CA GLU A 265 -4.81 -27.37 -14.38
C GLU A 265 -5.07 -27.19 -15.87
N GLY A 266 -6.31 -26.94 -16.27
CA GLY A 266 -6.67 -26.69 -17.67
C GLY A 266 -5.98 -25.46 -18.29
N ILE A 267 -5.70 -24.42 -17.49
CA ILE A 267 -4.89 -23.26 -17.90
C ILE A 267 -3.43 -23.69 -18.14
N VAL A 268 -2.87 -24.51 -17.25
CA VAL A 268 -1.51 -25.05 -17.38
C VAL A 268 -1.37 -25.94 -18.61
N GLU A 269 -2.33 -26.83 -18.87
CA GLU A 269 -2.36 -27.70 -20.06
C GLU A 269 -2.35 -26.91 -21.37
N ARG A 270 -2.92 -25.70 -21.36
CA ARG A 270 -2.94 -24.78 -22.50
C ARG A 270 -1.69 -23.92 -22.61
N GLY A 271 -0.74 -24.09 -21.70
CA GLY A 271 0.55 -23.45 -21.70
C GLY A 271 0.58 -22.06 -21.07
N ALA A 272 -0.37 -21.72 -20.19
CA ALA A 272 -0.34 -20.47 -19.43
C ALA A 272 -0.16 -20.74 -17.92
N ILE A 273 0.21 -19.70 -17.17
CA ILE A 273 0.37 -19.73 -15.71
C ILE A 273 -0.94 -19.21 -15.07
N PRO A 274 -1.62 -19.99 -14.22
CA PRO A 274 -2.91 -19.58 -13.66
C PRO A 274 -2.73 -18.43 -12.66
N GLY A 275 -3.50 -17.36 -12.84
CA GLY A 275 -3.63 -16.25 -11.90
C GLY A 275 -5.11 -15.96 -11.58
N ILE A 276 -5.36 -15.33 -10.44
CA ILE A 276 -6.72 -15.05 -9.97
C ILE A 276 -6.79 -13.73 -9.19
N TRP A 277 -7.88 -13.00 -9.35
CA TRP A 277 -8.19 -11.77 -8.60
C TRP A 277 -8.98 -12.05 -7.31
N VAL A 278 -8.74 -11.26 -6.27
CA VAL A 278 -9.47 -11.34 -4.99
C VAL A 278 -9.50 -9.99 -4.24
N ARG A 279 -10.61 -9.71 -3.53
CA ARG A 279 -10.80 -8.56 -2.63
C ARG A 279 -10.89 -9.00 -1.16
N LEU A 280 -9.75 -9.31 -0.56
CA LEU A 280 -9.67 -10.05 0.71
C LEU A 280 -10.35 -9.39 1.93
N LEU A 281 -10.61 -8.08 1.90
CA LEU A 281 -11.29 -7.36 2.98
C LEU A 281 -12.78 -7.12 2.73
N GLN A 282 -13.37 -7.71 1.70
CA GLN A 282 -14.82 -7.66 1.48
C GLN A 282 -15.39 -9.07 1.44
N ASP A 283 -16.28 -9.38 2.38
CA ASP A 283 -16.97 -10.66 2.43
C ASP A 283 -18.36 -10.46 3.05
N ASP A 284 -19.38 -11.13 2.51
CA ASP A 284 -20.78 -11.10 2.97
C ASP A 284 -21.25 -12.50 3.41
N LEU A 285 -20.39 -13.21 4.14
CA LEU A 285 -20.81 -14.35 4.94
C LEU A 285 -21.85 -13.89 5.98
N SER A 286 -23.03 -14.53 5.99
CA SER A 286 -24.19 -14.16 6.82
C SER A 286 -23.91 -14.08 8.33
N ASP A 287 -22.84 -14.73 8.78
CA ASP A 287 -22.52 -14.94 10.19
C ASP A 287 -21.30 -14.11 10.65
N LEU A 288 -20.81 -13.17 9.82
CA LEU A 288 -19.67 -12.33 10.19
C LEU A 288 -20.03 -11.38 11.34
N PRO A 289 -19.25 -11.38 12.44
CA PRO A 289 -19.49 -10.50 13.57
C PRO A 289 -19.42 -9.01 13.17
N ASP A 290 -20.35 -8.19 13.67
CA ASP A 290 -20.30 -6.74 13.43
C ASP A 290 -19.02 -6.09 13.97
N ALA A 291 -18.40 -6.69 14.99
CA ALA A 291 -17.11 -6.26 15.52
C ALA A 291 -15.95 -6.40 14.53
N TRP A 292 -16.13 -7.15 13.43
CA TRP A 292 -15.13 -7.28 12.36
C TRP A 292 -15.32 -6.23 11.26
N LYS A 293 -16.41 -5.45 11.28
CA LYS A 293 -16.74 -4.54 10.18
C LYS A 293 -16.20 -3.14 10.44
N LEU A 294 -15.50 -2.61 9.46
CA LEU A 294 -15.12 -1.20 9.39
C LEU A 294 -16.31 -0.35 8.94
N PRO A 295 -16.32 0.97 9.22
CA PRO A 295 -17.37 1.87 8.75
C PRO A 295 -17.50 1.96 7.23
N SER A 296 -16.44 1.63 6.50
CA SER A 296 -16.41 1.51 5.04
C SER A 296 -17.24 0.33 4.51
N GLY A 297 -17.58 -0.63 5.37
CA GLY A 297 -18.18 -1.91 4.99
C GLY A 297 -17.15 -3.02 4.72
N GLY A 298 -15.85 -2.72 4.78
CA GLY A 298 -14.77 -3.71 4.72
C GLY A 298 -14.55 -4.42 6.05
N LEU A 299 -13.76 -5.48 6.04
CA LEU A 299 -13.31 -6.22 7.22
C LEU A 299 -12.13 -5.52 7.88
N ASP A 300 -12.06 -5.56 9.22
CA ASP A 300 -11.03 -4.97 10.05
C ASP A 300 -9.82 -5.93 10.17
N PRO A 301 -8.70 -5.68 9.46
CA PRO A 301 -7.53 -6.56 9.51
C PRO A 301 -6.73 -6.45 10.82
N SER A 302 -7.15 -5.59 11.76
CA SER A 302 -6.60 -5.58 13.11
C SER A 302 -7.15 -6.73 13.97
N VAL A 303 -8.28 -7.31 13.59
CA VAL A 303 -8.90 -8.46 14.26
C VAL A 303 -8.18 -9.76 13.84
N PRO A 304 -7.66 -10.58 14.77
CA PRO A 304 -6.92 -11.80 14.45
C PRO A 304 -7.69 -12.79 13.57
N GLU A 305 -8.98 -12.95 13.82
CA GLU A 305 -9.85 -13.86 13.09
C GLU A 305 -10.10 -13.40 11.65
N VAL A 306 -10.12 -12.09 11.39
CA VAL A 306 -10.16 -11.55 10.01
C VAL A 306 -8.87 -11.91 9.27
N LEU A 307 -7.71 -11.78 9.92
CA LEU A 307 -6.44 -12.21 9.31
C LEU A 307 -6.42 -13.71 9.05
N GLU A 308 -7.06 -14.52 9.88
CA GLU A 308 -7.17 -15.96 9.64
C GLU A 308 -8.05 -16.27 8.43
N LEU A 309 -9.21 -15.61 8.29
CA LEU A 309 -10.04 -15.72 7.10
C LEU A 309 -9.27 -15.36 5.82
N VAL A 310 -8.43 -14.32 5.89
CA VAL A 310 -7.53 -13.94 4.78
C VAL A 310 -6.53 -15.06 4.47
N ARG A 311 -5.86 -15.62 5.48
CA ARG A 311 -4.90 -16.72 5.29
C ARG A 311 -5.56 -17.96 4.69
N GLU A 312 -6.71 -18.36 5.22
CA GLU A 312 -7.48 -19.50 4.73
C GLU A 312 -7.92 -19.32 3.27
N THR A 313 -8.33 -18.11 2.89
CA THR A 313 -8.71 -17.79 1.51
C THR A 313 -7.51 -17.89 0.57
N VAL A 314 -6.36 -17.33 0.94
CA VAL A 314 -5.13 -17.39 0.15
C VAL A 314 -4.59 -18.83 0.07
N ASP A 315 -4.63 -19.58 1.17
CA ASP A 315 -4.24 -20.99 1.21
C ASP A 315 -5.10 -21.83 0.27
N ARG A 316 -6.42 -21.65 0.30
CA ARG A 316 -7.36 -22.34 -0.59
C ARG A 316 -7.05 -22.07 -2.06
N ILE A 317 -6.80 -20.80 -2.42
CA ILE A 317 -6.39 -20.41 -3.79
C ILE A 317 -5.08 -21.09 -4.20
N GLY A 318 -4.09 -21.11 -3.30
CA GLY A 318 -2.82 -21.79 -3.52
C GLY A 318 -2.98 -23.30 -3.75
N ARG A 319 -3.86 -23.96 -2.98
CA ARG A 319 -4.19 -25.39 -3.14
C ARG A 319 -4.89 -25.72 -4.45
N TRP A 320 -5.69 -24.80 -4.98
CA TRP A 320 -6.25 -24.95 -6.33
C TRP A 320 -5.17 -24.90 -7.42
N GLY A 321 -3.97 -24.39 -7.13
CA GLY A 321 -2.84 -24.40 -8.05
C GLY A 321 -2.55 -23.05 -8.72
N PHE A 322 -3.26 -21.99 -8.34
CA PHE A 322 -2.97 -20.64 -8.83
C PHE A 322 -1.58 -20.16 -8.37
N LYS A 323 -0.89 -19.44 -9.27
CA LYS A 323 0.49 -18.96 -9.08
C LYS A 323 0.62 -17.44 -9.07
N LEU A 324 -0.47 -16.73 -9.33
CA LEU A 324 -0.56 -15.28 -9.16
C LEU A 324 -1.87 -14.93 -8.44
N LEU A 325 -1.76 -14.19 -7.34
CA LEU A 325 -2.86 -13.58 -6.62
C LEU A 325 -2.87 -12.08 -6.91
N LYS A 326 -3.87 -11.60 -7.66
CA LYS A 326 -4.11 -10.18 -7.86
C LYS A 326 -5.00 -9.69 -6.71
N HIS A 327 -4.38 -9.12 -5.69
CA HIS A 327 -5.08 -8.57 -4.52
C HIS A 327 -5.48 -7.11 -4.77
N ASP A 328 -6.76 -6.80 -4.52
CA ASP A 328 -7.32 -5.50 -4.80
C ASP A 328 -8.07 -4.90 -3.60
N PHE A 329 -8.35 -3.61 -3.70
CA PHE A 329 -9.18 -2.78 -2.83
C PHE A 329 -8.79 -2.61 -1.36
N SER A 330 -7.67 -3.15 -0.86
CA SER A 330 -7.31 -2.94 0.56
C SER A 330 -7.29 -1.47 1.01
N THR A 331 -6.86 -0.54 0.15
CA THR A 331 -6.87 0.89 0.48
C THR A 331 -8.31 1.39 0.62
N TYR A 332 -9.15 1.16 -0.39
CA TYR A 332 -10.55 1.57 -0.35
C TYR A 332 -11.34 0.88 0.78
N ASP A 333 -11.11 -0.41 1.01
CA ASP A 333 -11.79 -1.22 2.02
C ASP A 333 -11.48 -0.72 3.43
N ILE A 334 -10.27 -0.22 3.66
CA ILE A 334 -9.88 0.33 4.95
C ILE A 334 -10.39 1.77 5.13
N PHE A 335 -10.23 2.62 4.11
CA PHE A 335 -10.46 4.06 4.25
C PHE A 335 -11.84 4.54 3.77
N GLY A 336 -12.55 3.73 2.97
CA GLY A 336 -13.83 4.07 2.34
C GLY A 336 -13.74 5.19 1.31
N ARG A 337 -12.56 5.39 0.72
CA ARG A 337 -12.23 6.51 -0.19
C ARG A 337 -11.22 6.07 -1.24
N TRP A 338 -11.23 6.75 -2.37
CA TRP A 338 -10.20 6.68 -3.39
C TRP A 338 -9.09 7.71 -3.11
N GLY A 339 -7.88 7.48 -3.61
CA GLY A 339 -6.71 8.32 -3.36
C GLY A 339 -6.87 9.77 -3.77
N TRP A 340 -7.54 10.01 -4.89
CA TRP A 340 -7.88 11.36 -5.36
C TRP A 340 -8.85 12.09 -4.43
N GLU A 341 -9.58 11.37 -3.57
CA GLU A 341 -10.40 11.96 -2.52
C GLU A 341 -9.58 12.21 -1.24
N MET A 342 -8.49 11.48 -1.00
CA MET A 342 -7.80 11.45 0.30
C MET A 342 -7.00 12.73 0.62
N GLU A 343 -6.49 13.44 -0.39
CA GLU A 343 -5.63 14.62 -0.19
C GLU A 343 -4.52 14.36 0.86
N CYS A 344 -4.46 15.16 1.94
CA CYS A 344 -3.52 15.00 3.05
C CYS A 344 -4.01 14.09 4.19
N GLU A 345 -5.22 13.54 4.09
CA GLU A 345 -5.86 12.73 5.13
C GLU A 345 -6.51 11.47 4.56
N MET A 346 -5.77 10.36 4.58
CA MET A 346 -6.30 9.06 4.12
C MET A 346 -7.52 8.63 4.94
N ALA A 347 -7.41 8.60 6.26
CA ALA A 347 -8.52 8.27 7.15
C ALA A 347 -9.31 9.53 7.56
N ARG A 348 -10.64 9.46 7.40
CA ARG A 348 -11.57 10.41 8.03
C ARG A 348 -11.53 10.28 9.56
N ASP A 349 -11.75 11.38 10.26
CA ASP A 349 -11.85 11.37 11.72
C ASP A 349 -13.11 10.63 12.21
N GLY A 350 -13.06 10.16 13.47
CA GLY A 350 -14.25 9.69 14.19
C GLY A 350 -14.48 8.17 14.20
N TRP A 351 -13.60 7.38 13.59
CA TRP A 351 -13.64 5.91 13.66
C TRP A 351 -12.29 5.34 14.08
N ARG A 352 -12.27 4.05 14.45
CA ARG A 352 -11.08 3.36 14.93
C ARG A 352 -11.12 1.88 14.53
N PHE A 353 -9.96 1.27 14.38
CA PHE A 353 -9.83 -0.18 14.34
C PHE A 353 -10.17 -0.79 15.71
N ALA A 354 -10.48 -2.09 15.73
CA ALA A 354 -10.66 -2.86 16.95
C ALA A 354 -9.40 -2.80 17.83
N ASP A 355 -8.22 -2.96 17.22
CA ASP A 355 -6.95 -2.75 17.90
C ASP A 355 -6.46 -1.29 17.77
N THR A 356 -6.71 -0.50 18.81
CA THR A 356 -6.28 0.90 18.89
C THR A 356 -4.81 1.09 19.28
N SER A 357 -4.10 -0.01 19.60
CA SER A 357 -2.71 0.05 20.04
C SER A 357 -1.72 0.13 18.87
N ARG A 358 -2.16 -0.29 17.67
CA ARG A 358 -1.40 -0.24 16.42
C ARG A 358 -1.85 0.92 15.54
N THR A 359 -0.91 1.51 14.82
CA THR A 359 -1.21 2.49 13.78
C THR A 359 -1.87 1.81 12.58
N THR A 360 -2.54 2.60 11.75
CA THR A 360 -3.11 2.13 10.47
C THR A 360 -2.02 1.49 9.58
N ALA A 361 -0.82 2.07 9.57
CA ALA A 361 0.31 1.53 8.81
C ALA A 361 0.76 0.16 9.33
N GLU A 362 0.88 -0.03 10.64
CA GLU A 362 1.22 -1.33 11.24
C GLU A 362 0.15 -2.40 10.95
N ILE A 363 -1.13 -2.01 10.95
CA ILE A 363 -2.25 -2.89 10.64
C ILE A 363 -2.20 -3.33 9.16
N ILE A 364 -1.96 -2.40 8.23
CA ILE A 364 -1.81 -2.70 6.80
C ILE A 364 -0.59 -3.60 6.53
N ILE A 365 0.55 -3.33 7.18
CA ILE A 365 1.73 -4.20 7.10
C ILE A 365 1.39 -5.61 7.60
N GLY A 366 0.63 -5.73 8.69
CA GLY A 366 0.15 -7.01 9.21
C GLY A 366 -0.70 -7.79 8.20
N LEU A 367 -1.63 -7.10 7.54
CA LEU A 367 -2.43 -7.68 6.45
C LEU A 367 -1.56 -8.20 5.31
N TYR A 368 -0.68 -7.37 4.76
CA TYR A 368 0.16 -7.76 3.62
C TYR A 368 1.16 -8.86 3.99
N THR A 369 1.64 -8.89 5.23
CA THR A 369 2.46 -9.97 5.76
C THR A 369 1.67 -11.28 5.78
N ALA A 370 0.43 -11.27 6.30
CA ALA A 370 -0.42 -12.46 6.34
C ALA A 370 -0.71 -13.01 4.93
N ILE A 371 -0.99 -12.13 3.96
CA ILE A 371 -1.20 -12.51 2.56
C ILE A 371 0.06 -13.15 1.97
N LEU A 372 1.21 -12.50 2.14
CA LEU A 372 2.49 -12.98 1.60
C LEU A 372 2.89 -14.33 2.22
N GLU A 373 2.75 -14.48 3.53
CA GLU A 373 3.07 -15.72 4.24
C GLU A 373 2.18 -16.88 3.80
N ALA A 374 0.88 -16.65 3.61
CA ALA A 374 -0.04 -17.67 3.10
C ALA A 374 0.23 -18.03 1.62
N ALA A 375 0.70 -17.08 0.81
CA ALA A 375 1.03 -17.31 -0.60
C ALA A 375 2.36 -18.05 -0.81
N LYS A 376 3.33 -17.83 0.09
CA LYS A 376 4.72 -18.31 -0.04
C LYS A 376 4.88 -19.82 -0.22
N PRO A 377 4.18 -20.72 0.50
CA PRO A 377 4.30 -22.17 0.34
C PRO A 377 4.00 -22.65 -1.09
N TYR A 378 3.19 -21.89 -1.83
CA TYR A 378 2.76 -22.24 -3.19
C TYR A 378 3.65 -21.62 -4.28
N GLY A 379 4.65 -20.81 -3.91
CA GLY A 379 5.44 -19.99 -4.83
C GLY A 379 4.58 -18.97 -5.56
N MET A 380 3.46 -18.55 -4.96
CA MET A 380 2.49 -17.66 -5.58
C MET A 380 2.95 -16.20 -5.50
N LEU A 381 2.94 -15.52 -6.65
CA LEU A 381 3.21 -14.09 -6.73
C LEU A 381 1.99 -13.30 -6.25
N VAL A 382 2.20 -12.27 -5.43
CA VAL A 382 1.14 -11.35 -5.01
C VAL A 382 1.30 -10.04 -5.78
N LEU A 383 0.24 -9.63 -6.48
CA LEU A 383 0.17 -8.40 -7.25
C LEU A 383 -0.91 -7.49 -6.65
N GLY A 384 -0.51 -6.34 -6.09
CA GLY A 384 -1.45 -5.33 -5.59
C GLY A 384 -2.06 -4.49 -6.72
N CYS A 385 -3.31 -4.04 -6.56
CA CYS A 385 -4.02 -3.20 -7.54
C CYS A 385 -4.60 -1.90 -6.94
N ASN A 386 -5.31 -1.96 -5.82
CA ASN A 386 -5.65 -0.81 -4.96
C ASN A 386 -5.09 -1.11 -3.57
N THR A 387 -3.78 -0.89 -3.46
CA THR A 387 -2.92 -1.20 -2.32
C THR A 387 -1.92 -0.06 -2.16
N ILE A 388 -1.33 0.12 -0.98
CA ILE A 388 -0.31 1.15 -0.72
C ILE A 388 1.05 0.60 -0.30
#